data_AF-J5HZY9-F1
#
_entry.id   AF-J5HZY9-F1
#
_cell.length_a   1.000
_cell.length_b   1.000
_cell.length_c   1.000
_cell.angle_alpha   90.00
_cell.angle_beta   90.00
_cell.angle_gamma   90.00
#
_symmetry.space_group_name_H-M   'P 1'
#
loop_
_entity.id
_entity.type
_entity.pdbx_description
1 polymer ?
#
loop_
_entity_poly.entity_id
_entity_poly.type
_entity_poly.pdbx_seq_one_letter_code
_entity_poly.pdbx_strand_id
1 'polypeptide(L)'
;MSNKEQAPGWLQAEEAIRAALQSRKNELFAAFEQGYIADMKHAWTDGYAAGSAAGKAEAKQEGISEGEFRGRKQGIIYAALNLLRDGMPPDKVAKIAELPELIIRKLASDNGIDVS
;
A
#
# COMPACT_ATOMS: atom_id res chain seq x y z
N MET A 1 45.66 -59.41 -22.83
CA MET A 1 44.75 -59.55 -21.67
C MET A 1 45.64 -59.57 -20.43
N SER A 2 45.78 -58.45 -19.71
CA SER A 2 46.52 -58.49 -18.44
C SER A 2 45.55 -58.48 -17.28
N ASN A 3 45.75 -59.46 -16.41
CA ASN A 3 44.82 -60.00 -15.46
C ASN A 3 44.70 -59.11 -14.22
N LYS A 4 43.49 -59.07 -13.69
CA LYS A 4 43.06 -58.28 -12.54
C LYS A 4 43.68 -58.85 -11.27
N GLU A 5 44.80 -58.32 -10.82
CA GLU A 5 45.12 -58.28 -9.39
C GLU A 5 44.79 -56.88 -8.89
N GLN A 6 43.48 -56.62 -8.76
CA GLN A 6 42.98 -55.43 -8.09
C GLN A 6 43.23 -55.62 -6.60
N ALA A 7 44.31 -55.02 -6.09
CA ALA A 7 44.54 -54.96 -4.65
C ALA A 7 43.31 -54.28 -4.01
N PRO A 8 42.70 -54.89 -2.97
CA PRO A 8 41.41 -54.45 -2.41
C PRO A 8 41.38 -52.95 -2.04
N GLY A 9 42.53 -52.36 -1.71
CA GLY A 9 42.67 -50.93 -1.39
C GLY A 9 42.40 -49.95 -2.54
N TRP A 10 42.62 -50.31 -3.81
CA TRP A 10 42.38 -49.39 -4.94
C TRP A 10 40.89 -49.20 -5.24
N LEU A 11 40.11 -50.28 -5.18
CA LEU A 11 38.66 -50.22 -5.38
C LEU A 11 38.01 -49.41 -4.25
N GLN A 12 38.47 -49.61 -3.02
CA GLN A 12 38.03 -48.87 -1.83
C GLN A 12 38.38 -47.38 -1.92
N ALA A 13 39.54 -47.04 -2.49
CA ALA A 13 39.92 -45.65 -2.74
C ALA A 13 39.04 -44.98 -3.82
N GLU A 14 38.73 -45.68 -4.92
CA GLU A 14 37.82 -45.15 -5.96
C GLU A 14 36.40 -44.93 -5.44
N GLU A 15 35.88 -45.86 -4.62
CA GLU A 15 34.57 -45.71 -3.98
C GLU A 15 34.53 -44.55 -3.00
N ALA A 16 35.59 -44.36 -2.19
CA ALA A 16 35.70 -43.24 -1.27
C ALA A 16 35.73 -41.89 -2.01
N ILE A 17 36.47 -41.80 -3.13
CA ILE A 17 36.51 -40.58 -3.96
C ILE A 17 35.14 -40.29 -4.58
N ARG A 18 34.44 -41.31 -5.10
CA ARG A 18 33.08 -41.14 -5.64
C ARG A 18 32.09 -40.71 -4.57
N ALA A 19 32.14 -41.31 -3.39
CA ALA A 19 31.28 -40.94 -2.27
C ALA A 19 31.55 -39.50 -1.81
N ALA A 20 32.81 -39.09 -1.72
CA ALA A 20 33.18 -37.72 -1.36
C ALA A 20 32.69 -36.69 -2.39
N LEU A 21 32.83 -36.99 -3.69
CA LEU A 21 32.33 -36.12 -4.76
C LEU A 21 30.80 -36.02 -4.74
N GLN A 22 30.12 -37.14 -4.46
CA GLN A 22 28.66 -37.15 -4.35
C GLN A 22 28.18 -36.37 -3.12
N SER A 23 28.84 -36.51 -1.96
CA SER A 23 28.55 -35.72 -0.75
C SER A 23 28.72 -34.24 -1.04
N ARG A 24 29.86 -33.86 -1.65
CA ARG A 24 30.16 -32.47 -1.96
C ARG A 24 29.14 -31.86 -2.92
N LYS A 25 28.70 -32.64 -3.92
CA LYS A 25 27.63 -32.26 -4.84
C LYS A 25 26.33 -32.00 -4.08
N ASN A 26 25.94 -32.94 -3.21
CA ASN A 26 24.69 -32.83 -2.42
C ASN A 26 24.72 -31.63 -1.48
N GLU A 27 25.84 -31.35 -0.82
CA GLU A 27 26.03 -30.18 0.04
C GLU A 27 25.89 -28.87 -0.75
N LEU A 28 26.49 -28.79 -1.94
CA LEU A 28 26.38 -27.61 -2.81
C LEU A 28 24.94 -27.39 -3.27
N PHE A 29 24.22 -28.46 -3.64
CA PHE A 29 22.81 -28.37 -4.00
C PHE A 29 21.94 -27.95 -2.81
N ALA A 30 22.16 -28.54 -1.63
CA ALA A 30 21.43 -28.15 -0.44
C ALA A 30 21.67 -26.67 -0.08
N ALA A 31 22.92 -26.19 -0.15
CA ALA A 31 23.24 -24.80 0.11
C ALA A 31 22.59 -23.85 -0.91
N PHE A 32 22.60 -24.23 -2.19
CA PHE A 32 21.95 -23.47 -3.26
C PHE A 32 20.43 -23.41 -3.07
N GLU A 33 19.79 -24.55 -2.83
CA GLU A 33 18.34 -24.63 -2.60
C GLU A 33 17.92 -23.83 -1.38
N GLN A 34 18.67 -23.91 -0.28
CA GLN A 34 18.38 -23.14 0.93
C GLN A 34 18.51 -21.64 0.69
N GLY A 35 19.56 -21.19 0.01
CA GLY A 35 19.74 -19.79 -0.36
C GLY A 35 18.61 -19.29 -1.28
N TYR A 36 18.31 -20.05 -2.33
CA TYR A 36 17.24 -19.71 -3.27
C TYR A 36 15.86 -19.63 -2.60
N ILE A 37 15.54 -20.57 -1.71
CA ILE A 37 14.28 -20.57 -0.96
C ILE A 37 14.22 -19.38 0.01
N ALA A 38 15.34 -19.05 0.67
CA ALA A 38 15.42 -17.91 1.57
C ALA A 38 15.20 -16.59 0.80
N ASP A 39 15.90 -16.41 -0.32
CA ASP A 39 15.79 -15.20 -1.15
C ASP A 39 14.38 -15.04 -1.72
N MET A 40 13.78 -16.12 -2.22
CA MET A 40 12.39 -16.11 -2.71
C MET A 40 11.39 -15.76 -1.60
N LYS A 41 11.57 -16.30 -0.39
CA LYS A 41 10.73 -15.98 0.76
C LYS A 41 10.86 -14.52 1.15
N HIS A 42 12.08 -13.99 1.21
CA HIS A 42 12.34 -12.59 1.51
C HIS A 42 11.72 -11.66 0.47
N ALA A 43 11.93 -11.93 -0.82
CA ALA A 43 11.34 -11.13 -1.90
C ALA A 43 9.81 -11.13 -1.84
N TRP A 44 9.19 -12.28 -1.54
CA TRP A 44 7.75 -12.40 -1.38
C TRP A 44 7.23 -11.61 -0.17
N THR A 45 7.87 -11.74 0.99
CA THR A 45 7.44 -11.04 2.21
C THR A 45 7.61 -9.54 2.09
N ASP A 46 8.73 -9.09 1.53
CA ASP A 46 9.06 -7.68 1.39
C ASP A 46 8.16 -7.01 0.35
N GLY A 47 7.94 -7.69 -0.79
CA GLY A 47 7.01 -7.23 -1.82
C GLY A 47 5.57 -7.11 -1.31
N TYR A 48 5.09 -8.11 -0.55
CA TYR A 48 3.76 -8.06 0.05
C TYR A 48 3.62 -6.95 1.09
N ALA A 49 4.61 -6.79 1.97
CA ALA A 49 4.62 -5.75 2.99
C ALA A 49 4.66 -4.35 2.36
N ALA A 50 5.53 -4.13 1.36
CA ALA A 50 5.63 -2.88 0.64
C ALA A 50 4.33 -2.54 -0.11
N GLY A 51 3.75 -3.51 -0.83
CA GLY A 51 2.49 -3.32 -1.55
C GLY A 51 1.32 -3.03 -0.62
N SER A 52 1.23 -3.72 0.53
CA SER A 52 0.18 -3.47 1.53
C SER A 52 0.32 -2.10 2.19
N ALA A 53 1.56 -1.68 2.49
CA ALA A 53 1.83 -0.36 3.07
C ALA A 53 1.49 0.77 2.08
N ALA A 54 1.88 0.63 0.81
CA ALA A 54 1.57 1.59 -0.24
C ALA A 54 0.04 1.73 -0.44
N GLY A 55 -0.69 0.62 -0.58
CA GLY A 55 -2.14 0.65 -0.76
C GLY A 55 -2.89 1.25 0.43
N LYS A 56 -2.43 1.02 1.67
CA LYS A 56 -3.01 1.66 2.86
C LYS A 56 -2.72 3.16 2.92
N ALA A 57 -1.55 3.60 2.49
CA ALA A 57 -1.18 5.00 2.46
C ALA A 57 -2.02 5.79 1.43
N GLU A 58 -2.17 5.24 0.23
CA GLU A 58 -3.00 5.82 -0.84
C GLU A 58 -4.47 5.93 -0.40
N ALA A 59 -5.08 4.84 0.08
CA ALA A 59 -6.47 4.85 0.55
C ALA A 59 -6.69 5.85 1.71
N LYS A 60 -5.72 5.99 2.61
CA LYS A 60 -5.78 6.98 3.70
C LYS A 60 -5.70 8.40 3.17
N GLN A 61 -4.82 8.67 2.22
CA GLN A 61 -4.64 10.00 1.63
C GLN A 61 -5.87 10.43 0.82
N GLU A 62 -6.44 9.53 0.02
CA GLU A 62 -7.70 9.77 -0.68
C GLU A 62 -8.86 10.02 0.28
N GLY A 63 -8.98 9.22 1.34
CA GLY A 63 -10.00 9.39 2.37
C GLY A 63 -9.89 10.71 3.15
N ILE A 64 -8.66 11.16 3.46
CA ILE A 64 -8.41 12.46 4.10
C ILE A 64 -8.81 13.59 3.14
N SER A 65 -8.37 13.54 1.88
CA SER A 65 -8.68 14.58 0.89
C SER A 65 -10.19 14.71 0.63
N GLU A 66 -10.89 13.59 0.46
CA GLU A 66 -12.34 13.59 0.24
C GLU A 66 -13.09 14.06 1.51
N GLY A 67 -12.64 13.63 2.68
CA GLY A 67 -13.19 14.07 3.97
C GLY A 67 -13.03 15.58 4.19
N GLU A 68 -11.85 16.14 3.90
CA GLU A 68 -11.57 17.57 3.97
C GLU A 68 -12.42 18.36 2.98
N PHE A 69 -12.56 17.88 1.73
CA PHE A 69 -13.38 18.54 0.73
C PHE A 69 -14.86 18.58 1.13
N ARG A 70 -15.43 17.43 1.54
CA ARG A 70 -16.83 17.36 2.02
C ARG A 70 -17.05 18.19 3.27
N GLY A 71 -16.15 18.09 4.24
CA GLY A 71 -16.21 18.85 5.49
C GLY A 71 -16.14 20.36 5.25
N ARG A 72 -15.25 20.82 4.36
CA ARG A 72 -15.17 22.24 3.98
C ARG A 72 -16.46 22.72 3.33
N LYS A 73 -17.01 21.95 2.37
CA LYS A 73 -18.29 22.30 1.71
C LYS A 73 -19.45 22.37 2.70
N GLN A 74 -19.57 21.41 3.60
CA GLN A 74 -20.59 21.40 4.66
C GLN A 74 -20.41 22.58 5.63
N GLY A 75 -19.17 22.88 6.03
CA GLY A 75 -18.85 24.00 6.91
C GLY A 75 -19.23 25.36 6.32
N ILE A 76 -18.94 25.58 5.03
CA ILE A 76 -19.32 26.82 4.32
C ILE A 76 -20.84 26.97 4.27
N ILE A 77 -21.57 25.90 3.95
CA ILE A 77 -23.05 25.91 3.92
C ILE A 77 -23.61 26.21 5.32
N TYR A 78 -23.09 25.55 6.34
CA TYR A 78 -23.54 25.74 7.72
C TYR A 78 -23.28 27.18 8.21
N ALA A 79 -22.09 27.72 7.93
CA ALA A 79 -21.74 29.09 8.26
C ALA A 79 -22.66 30.10 7.53
N ALA A 80 -22.90 29.91 6.23
CA ALA A 80 -23.80 30.76 5.46
C ALA A 80 -25.22 30.77 6.03
N LEU A 81 -25.78 29.60 6.37
CA LEU A 81 -27.11 29.51 6.97
C LEU A 81 -27.21 30.21 8.32
N ASN A 82 -26.17 30.11 9.16
CA ASN A 82 -26.17 30.80 10.45
C ASN A 82 -26.11 32.32 10.28
N LEU A 83 -25.26 32.83 9.38
CA LEU A 83 -25.20 34.27 9.10
C LEU A 83 -26.53 34.81 8.58
N LEU A 84 -27.23 34.05 7.73
CA LEU A 84 -28.55 34.42 7.23
C LEU A 84 -29.60 34.43 8.36
N ARG A 85 -29.57 33.44 9.27
CA ARG A 85 -30.46 33.41 10.46
C ARG A 85 -30.19 34.56 11.41
N ASP A 86 -28.95 35.02 11.48
CA ASP A 86 -28.54 36.20 12.25
C ASP A 86 -28.91 37.52 11.54
N GLY A 87 -29.62 37.46 10.41
CA GLY A 87 -30.12 38.63 9.68
C GLY A 87 -29.08 39.31 8.79
N MET A 88 -27.95 38.65 8.51
CA MET A 88 -26.96 39.19 7.57
C MET A 88 -27.52 39.17 6.14
N PRO A 89 -27.37 40.27 5.37
CA PRO A 89 -27.92 40.33 4.02
C PRO A 89 -27.20 39.36 3.07
N PRO A 90 -27.91 38.78 2.07
CA PRO A 90 -27.36 37.75 1.18
C PRO A 90 -26.08 38.14 0.43
N ASP A 91 -25.92 39.41 0.05
CA ASP A 91 -24.73 39.91 -0.66
C ASP A 91 -23.46 39.83 0.21
N LYS A 92 -23.60 40.07 1.52
CA LYS A 92 -22.48 39.99 2.48
C LYS A 92 -22.16 38.54 2.81
N VAL A 93 -23.18 37.69 2.99
CA VAL A 93 -22.99 36.25 3.20
C VAL A 93 -22.31 35.62 1.99
N ALA A 94 -22.68 36.02 0.77
CA ALA A 94 -22.05 35.57 -0.48
C ALA A 94 -20.55 35.87 -0.51
N LYS A 95 -20.16 37.08 -0.11
CA LYS A 95 -18.75 37.48 -0.01
C LYS A 95 -17.99 36.65 1.04
N ILE A 96 -18.57 36.42 2.21
CA ILE A 96 -17.92 35.67 3.30
C ILE A 96 -17.80 34.18 2.96
N ALA A 97 -18.83 33.60 2.34
CA ALA A 97 -18.85 32.21 1.94
C ALA A 97 -18.07 31.95 0.63
N GLU A 98 -17.62 33.01 -0.05
CA GLU A 98 -17.03 32.96 -1.38
C GLU A 98 -17.92 32.21 -2.40
N LEU A 99 -19.23 32.43 -2.32
CA LEU A 99 -20.24 31.82 -3.18
C LEU A 99 -21.03 32.89 -3.93
N PRO A 100 -21.56 32.59 -5.12
CA PRO A 100 -22.48 33.51 -5.80
C PRO A 100 -23.72 33.79 -4.96
N GLU A 101 -24.19 35.05 -4.95
CA GLU A 101 -25.36 35.47 -4.17
C GLU A 101 -26.63 34.67 -4.52
N LEU A 102 -26.80 34.28 -5.79
CA LEU A 102 -27.90 33.42 -6.23
C LEU A 102 -27.92 32.08 -5.47
N ILE A 103 -26.74 31.51 -5.18
CA ILE A 103 -26.63 30.26 -4.41
C ILE A 103 -27.01 30.49 -2.95
N ILE A 104 -26.61 31.62 -2.37
CA ILE A 104 -26.99 31.98 -0.99
C ILE A 104 -28.49 32.20 -0.86
N ARG A 105 -29.13 32.90 -1.81
CA ARG A 105 -30.58 33.09 -1.83
C ARG A 105 -31.34 31.78 -2.02
N LYS A 106 -30.86 30.91 -2.90
CA LYS A 106 -31.40 29.55 -3.05
C LYS A 106 -31.27 28.75 -1.76
N LEU A 107 -30.09 28.81 -1.11
CA LEU A 107 -29.83 28.12 0.14
C LEU A 107 -30.75 28.61 1.27
N ALA A 108 -30.99 29.92 1.35
CA ALA A 108 -31.94 30.52 2.28
C ALA A 108 -33.38 30.00 2.04
N SER A 109 -33.84 30.07 0.79
CA SER A 109 -35.17 29.61 0.38
C SER A 109 -35.39 28.11 0.64
N ASP A 110 -34.43 27.26 0.28
CA ASP A 110 -34.46 25.81 0.53
C ASP A 110 -34.52 25.49 2.04
N ASN A 111 -34.11 26.41 2.90
CA ASN A 111 -34.09 26.27 4.36
C ASN A 111 -35.13 27.16 5.08
N GLY A 112 -36.09 27.73 4.34
CA GLY A 112 -37.18 28.53 4.91
C GLY A 112 -36.74 29.83 5.59
N ILE A 113 -35.58 30.38 5.22
CA ILE A 113 -35.10 31.67 5.71
C ILE A 113 -35.57 32.75 4.73
N ASP A 114 -36.38 33.68 5.23
CA ASP A 114 -36.81 34.84 4.45
C ASP A 114 -35.65 35.83 4.31
N VAL A 115 -35.28 36.11 3.07
CA VAL A 115 -34.16 36.96 2.69
C VAL A 115 -34.64 37.96 1.66
N SER A 116 -35.32 39.00 2.16
CA SER A 116 -35.80 40.13 1.38
C SER A 116 -34.65 40.87 0.68
#